data_AF-A0A099YDM9-F1
#
_entry.id   AF-A0A099YDM9-F1
#
_cell.length_a   1.000
_cell.length_b   1.000
_cell.length_c   1.000
_cell.angle_alpha   90.00
_cell.angle_beta   90.00
_cell.angle_gamma   90.00
#
_symmetry.space_group_name_H-M   'P 1'
#
loop_
_entity.id
_entity.type
_entity.pdbx_description
1 polymer ?
#
loop_
_entity_poly.entity_id
_entity_poly.type
_entity_poly.pdbx_seq_one_letter_code
_entity_poly.pdbx_strand_id
1 'polypeptide(L)'
;MATPRLCELANQTYLMGHGAISTCPLVAHDTHFQWSLMNETPLEWRISVILRLEQCPAHQCWNWPAWYDFLNQSANWLPLPCLSDLQVEQVRHRSLACYTQELNLAGVIRYQQQVVELIQPPRWFSSYERKLAYLEKLAAS
;
A
#
# COMPACT_ATOMS: atom_id res chain seq x y z
N MET A 1 3.04 -21.68 -6.86
CA MET A 1 3.98 -21.00 -7.78
C MET A 1 3.80 -19.50 -7.60
N ALA A 2 4.88 -18.73 -7.51
CA ALA A 2 4.79 -17.27 -7.43
C ALA A 2 4.24 -16.71 -8.75
N THR A 3 3.37 -15.70 -8.67
CA THR A 3 2.90 -14.95 -9.85
C THR A 3 4.09 -14.19 -10.45
N PRO A 4 4.11 -13.94 -11.79
CA PRO A 4 5.14 -13.11 -12.40
C PRO A 4 5.29 -11.75 -11.70
N ARG A 5 4.16 -11.16 -11.29
CA ARG A 5 4.11 -9.88 -10.57
C ARG A 5 4.80 -9.92 -9.20
N LEU A 6 4.57 -10.98 -8.41
CA LEU A 6 5.23 -11.13 -7.12
C LEU A 6 6.74 -11.26 -7.26
N CYS A 7 7.23 -11.95 -8.29
CA CYS A 7 8.66 -12.04 -8.61
C CYS A 7 9.25 -10.67 -8.98
N GLU A 8 8.54 -9.87 -9.78
CA GLU A 8 8.95 -8.50 -10.10
C GLU A 8 9.06 -7.63 -8.84
N LEU A 9 8.04 -7.64 -7.98
CA LEU A 9 8.05 -6.88 -6.74
C LEU A 9 9.15 -7.34 -5.78
N ALA A 10 9.40 -8.65 -5.69
CA ALA A 10 10.48 -9.20 -4.89
C ALA A 10 11.86 -8.72 -5.40
N ASN A 11 12.06 -8.70 -6.72
CA ASN A 11 13.29 -8.18 -7.32
C ASN A 11 13.45 -6.68 -7.06
N GLN A 12 12.39 -5.88 -7.22
CA GLN A 12 12.43 -4.44 -6.94
C GLN A 12 12.75 -4.15 -5.47
N THR A 13 12.10 -4.88 -4.56
CA THR A 13 12.35 -4.83 -3.12
C THR A 13 13.83 -5.08 -2.83
N TYR A 14 14.39 -6.14 -3.39
CA TYR A 14 15.81 -6.48 -3.24
C TYR A 14 16.74 -5.40 -3.79
N LEU A 15 16.45 -4.85 -4.97
CA LEU A 15 17.26 -3.77 -5.59
C LEU A 15 17.22 -2.47 -4.77
N MET A 16 16.15 -2.22 -4.02
CA MET A 16 16.04 -1.08 -3.10
C MET A 16 16.73 -1.34 -1.75
N GLY A 17 17.46 -2.45 -1.60
CA GLY A 17 18.22 -2.79 -0.41
C GLY A 17 17.39 -3.43 0.71
N HIS A 18 16.14 -3.79 0.43
CA HIS A 18 15.30 -4.51 1.36
C HIS A 18 15.54 -6.02 1.27
N GLY A 19 15.15 -6.74 2.31
CA GLY A 19 15.27 -8.20 2.37
C GLY A 19 14.24 -8.93 1.52
N ALA A 20 13.88 -10.13 1.96
CA ALA A 20 12.79 -10.88 1.33
C ALA A 20 11.46 -10.10 1.43
N ILE A 21 10.58 -10.26 0.42
CA ILE A 21 9.27 -9.60 0.41
C ILE A 21 8.40 -9.91 1.64
N SER A 22 8.66 -11.03 2.32
CA SER A 22 8.03 -11.40 3.60
C SER A 22 8.34 -10.42 4.73
N THR A 23 9.41 -9.62 4.63
CA THR A 23 9.79 -8.59 5.60
C THR A 23 9.16 -7.22 5.32
N CYS A 24 8.19 -7.16 4.40
CA CYS A 24 7.46 -5.94 4.08
C CYS A 24 6.80 -5.29 5.32
N PRO A 25 6.58 -3.96 5.28
CA PRO A 25 5.93 -3.21 6.35
C PRO A 25 4.55 -3.78 6.70
N LEU A 26 4.11 -3.62 7.95
CA LEU A 26 2.79 -4.12 8.35
C LEU A 26 1.64 -3.47 7.58
N VAL A 27 1.77 -2.20 7.21
CA VAL A 27 0.77 -1.48 6.42
C VAL A 27 0.60 -2.07 5.01
N ALA A 28 1.54 -2.90 4.54
CA ALA A 28 1.38 -3.65 3.30
C ALA A 28 0.33 -4.77 3.41
N HIS A 29 0.05 -5.24 4.63
CA HIS A 29 -0.91 -6.31 4.87
C HIS A 29 -2.30 -5.74 5.10
N ASP A 30 -3.30 -6.46 4.60
CA ASP A 30 -4.68 -6.21 4.97
C ASP A 30 -4.91 -6.56 6.44
N THR A 31 -5.44 -5.61 7.22
CA THR A 31 -5.89 -5.85 8.60
C THR A 31 -7.35 -6.32 8.65
N HIS A 32 -8.07 -6.18 7.54
CA HIS A 32 -9.46 -6.60 7.37
C HIS A 32 -9.65 -7.26 6.02
N PHE A 33 -10.52 -8.27 5.95
CA PHE A 33 -10.88 -8.88 4.67
C PHE A 33 -11.48 -7.83 3.73
N GLN A 34 -10.88 -7.69 2.55
CA GLN A 34 -11.39 -6.85 1.46
C GLN A 34 -11.42 -7.67 0.18
N TRP A 35 -12.50 -7.51 -0.60
CA TRP A 35 -12.56 -8.06 -1.96
C TRP A 35 -11.52 -7.33 -2.81
N SER A 36 -10.65 -8.08 -3.49
CA SER A 36 -9.73 -7.45 -4.44
C SER A 36 -10.54 -6.88 -5.61
N LEU A 37 -10.42 -5.59 -5.82
CA LEU A 37 -10.97 -4.88 -6.98
C LEU A 37 -9.92 -4.76 -8.10
N MET A 38 -8.75 -5.36 -7.91
CA MET A 38 -7.60 -5.30 -8.80
C MET A 38 -7.25 -6.71 -9.29
N ASN A 39 -6.59 -6.79 -10.43
CA ASN A 39 -6.08 -8.05 -10.97
C ASN A 39 -4.96 -8.64 -10.10
N GLU A 40 -4.19 -7.77 -9.44
CA GLU A 40 -3.25 -8.19 -8.41
C GLU A 40 -3.92 -8.40 -7.04
N THR A 41 -3.23 -9.12 -6.17
CA THR A 41 -3.61 -9.21 -4.76
C THR A 41 -3.44 -7.84 -4.07
N PRO A 42 -4.22 -7.54 -3.02
CA PRO A 42 -4.06 -6.29 -2.28
C PRO A 42 -2.63 -6.09 -1.76
N LEU A 43 -1.97 -7.16 -1.30
CA LEU A 43 -0.58 -7.11 -0.84
C LEU A 43 0.39 -6.66 -1.96
N GLU A 44 0.26 -7.21 -3.17
CA GLU A 44 1.11 -6.84 -4.31
C GLU A 44 0.91 -5.35 -4.67
N TRP A 45 -0.34 -4.89 -4.73
CA TRP A 45 -0.64 -3.48 -4.99
C TRP A 45 -0.05 -2.55 -3.91
N ARG A 46 -0.28 -2.88 -2.63
CA ARG A 46 0.23 -2.08 -1.50
C ARG A 46 1.75 -2.03 -1.49
N ILE A 47 2.44 -3.15 -1.76
CA ILE A 47 3.90 -3.15 -1.88
C ILE A 47 4.36 -2.24 -3.02
N SER A 48 3.67 -2.26 -4.17
CA SER A 48 3.98 -1.34 -5.27
C SER A 48 3.84 0.12 -4.86
N VAL A 49 2.80 0.47 -4.10
CA VAL A 49 2.61 1.83 -3.57
C VAL A 49 3.72 2.20 -2.59
N ILE A 50 4.06 1.31 -1.65
CA ILE A 50 5.12 1.53 -0.65
C ILE A 50 6.47 1.80 -1.32
N LEU A 51 6.86 0.98 -2.29
CA LEU A 51 8.12 1.15 -3.02
C LEU A 51 8.16 2.49 -3.78
N ARG A 52 7.01 2.98 -4.26
CA ARG A 52 6.92 4.31 -4.90
C ARG A 52 6.99 5.45 -3.89
N LEU A 53 6.36 5.31 -2.73
CA LEU A 53 6.45 6.30 -1.65
C LEU A 53 7.89 6.49 -1.17
N GLU A 54 8.71 5.44 -1.18
CA GLU A 54 10.13 5.53 -0.83
C GLU A 54 10.98 6.31 -1.82
N GLN A 55 10.51 6.47 -3.06
CA GLN A 55 11.20 7.26 -4.09
C GLN A 55 10.80 8.74 -4.03
N CYS A 56 9.78 9.08 -3.25
CA CYS A 56 9.33 10.45 -3.05
C CYS A 56 10.28 11.20 -2.11
N PRO A 57 10.53 12.50 -2.35
CA PRO A 57 11.21 13.35 -1.38
C PRO A 57 10.48 13.38 -0.03
N ALA A 58 11.24 13.55 1.05
CA ALA A 58 10.67 13.77 2.38
C ALA A 58 9.71 14.98 2.36
N HIS A 59 8.59 14.87 3.07
CA HIS A 59 7.54 15.90 3.11
C HIS A 59 6.92 16.25 1.76
N GLN A 60 6.97 15.32 0.78
CA GLN A 60 6.19 15.50 -0.45
C GLN A 60 4.71 15.65 -0.12
N CYS A 61 4.07 16.65 -0.75
CA CYS A 61 2.66 16.96 -0.56
C CYS A 61 1.86 16.69 -1.83
N TRP A 62 0.63 16.23 -1.66
CA TRP A 62 -0.36 16.08 -2.71
C TRP A 62 -1.67 16.76 -2.29
N ASN A 63 -2.38 17.35 -3.25
CA ASN A 63 -3.82 17.54 -3.08
C ASN A 63 -4.55 16.20 -3.28
N TRP A 64 -5.83 16.14 -2.91
CA TRP A 64 -6.61 14.90 -3.00
C TRP A 64 -6.65 14.25 -4.40
N PRO A 65 -6.89 14.98 -5.49
CA PRO A 65 -6.83 14.40 -6.84
C PRO A 65 -5.46 13.78 -7.14
N ALA A 66 -4.37 14.51 -6.90
CA ALA A 66 -3.02 14.02 -7.17
C ALA A 66 -2.63 12.82 -6.28
N TRP A 67 -3.13 12.78 -5.04
CA TRP A 67 -2.93 11.64 -4.15
C TRP A 67 -3.64 10.39 -4.66
N TYR A 68 -4.90 10.51 -5.07
CA TYR A 68 -5.62 9.37 -5.64
C TYR A 68 -5.07 8.92 -6.98
N ASP A 69 -4.61 9.85 -7.82
CA ASP A 69 -3.90 9.53 -9.05
C ASP A 69 -2.60 8.78 -8.77
N PHE A 70 -1.85 9.21 -7.75
CA PHE A 70 -0.65 8.51 -7.29
C PHE A 70 -0.96 7.05 -6.92
N LEU A 71 -2.00 6.80 -6.12
CA LEU A 71 -2.40 5.44 -5.75
C LEU A 71 -2.90 4.62 -6.95
N ASN A 72 -3.68 5.25 -7.83
CA ASN A 72 -4.25 4.64 -9.04
C ASN A 72 -3.18 4.18 -10.03
N GLN A 73 -2.06 4.89 -10.14
CA GLN A 73 -0.98 4.51 -11.06
C GLN A 73 -0.34 3.15 -10.74
N SER A 74 -0.52 2.63 -9.52
CA SER A 74 -0.09 1.27 -9.15
C SER A 74 -1.18 0.21 -9.30
N ALA A 75 -2.43 0.62 -9.57
CA ALA A 75 -3.59 -0.27 -9.59
C ALA A 75 -3.96 -0.71 -11.01
N ASN A 76 -4.06 -2.02 -11.19
CA ASN A 76 -4.64 -2.66 -12.36
C ASN A 76 -6.06 -3.12 -12.03
N TRP A 77 -7.01 -2.20 -12.13
CA TRP A 77 -8.40 -2.44 -11.76
C TRP A 77 -9.06 -3.54 -12.57
N LEU A 78 -9.87 -4.37 -11.90
CA LEU A 78 -10.77 -5.31 -12.57
C LEU A 78 -11.80 -4.55 -13.43
N PRO A 79 -12.19 -5.11 -14.59
CA PRO A 79 -13.38 -4.66 -15.28
C PRO A 79 -14.60 -5.05 -14.44
N LEU A 80 -15.48 -4.07 -14.16
CA LEU A 80 -16.70 -4.26 -13.38
C LEU A 80 -17.94 -4.03 -14.27
N PRO A 81 -18.18 -4.89 -15.28
CA PRO A 81 -19.17 -4.64 -16.34
C PRO A 81 -20.63 -4.61 -15.84
N CYS A 82 -20.88 -5.15 -14.65
CA CYS A 82 -22.21 -5.17 -14.04
C CYS A 82 -22.55 -3.89 -13.26
N LEU A 83 -21.61 -2.94 -13.17
CA LEU A 83 -21.78 -1.67 -12.46
C LEU A 83 -21.82 -0.52 -13.46
N SER A 84 -22.56 0.55 -13.13
CA SER A 84 -22.46 1.81 -13.88
C SER A 84 -21.12 2.50 -13.64
N ASP A 85 -20.71 3.40 -14.53
CA ASP A 85 -19.44 4.13 -14.39
C ASP A 85 -19.32 4.85 -13.03
N LEU A 86 -20.41 5.49 -12.58
CA LEU A 86 -20.46 6.14 -11.27
C LEU A 86 -20.25 5.14 -10.11
N GLN A 87 -20.83 3.94 -10.20
CA GLN A 87 -20.64 2.91 -9.19
C GLN A 87 -19.22 2.36 -9.19
N VAL A 88 -18.61 2.20 -10.37
CA VAL A 88 -17.20 1.81 -10.52
C VAL A 88 -16.29 2.83 -9.84
N GLU A 89 -16.49 4.11 -10.11
CA GLU A 89 -15.73 5.20 -9.49
C GLU A 89 -15.88 5.20 -7.96
N GLN A 90 -17.10 5.05 -7.45
CA GLN A 90 -17.37 5.01 -6.00
C GLN A 90 -16.65 3.85 -5.30
N VAL A 91 -16.69 2.65 -5.89
CA VAL A 91 -16.07 1.45 -5.31
C VAL A 91 -14.54 1.54 -5.35
N ARG A 92 -13.96 2.05 -6.45
CA ARG A 92 -12.52 2.33 -6.54
C ARG A 92 -12.08 3.38 -5.53
N HIS A 93 -12.79 4.51 -5.47
CA HIS A 93 -12.51 5.58 -4.51
C HIS A 93 -12.54 5.06 -3.08
N ARG A 94 -13.52 4.20 -2.72
CA ARG A 94 -13.58 3.59 -1.39
C ARG A 94 -12.34 2.76 -1.08
N SER A 95 -11.86 1.95 -2.02
CA SER A 95 -10.63 1.15 -1.83
C SER A 95 -9.40 2.03 -1.61
N LEU A 96 -9.24 3.09 -2.41
CA LEU A 96 -8.15 4.05 -2.25
C LEU A 96 -8.23 4.81 -0.92
N ALA A 97 -9.43 5.23 -0.52
CA ALA A 97 -9.67 5.92 0.74
C ALA A 97 -9.36 5.03 1.95
N CYS A 98 -9.74 3.74 1.90
CA CYS A 98 -9.40 2.77 2.93
C CYS A 98 -7.89 2.65 3.12
N TYR A 99 -7.14 2.48 2.02
CA TYR A 99 -5.68 2.37 2.14
C TYR A 99 -5.02 3.68 2.58
N THR A 100 -5.56 4.83 2.15
CA THR A 100 -5.13 6.15 2.63
C THR A 100 -5.28 6.26 4.16
N GLN A 101 -6.40 5.80 4.70
CA GLN A 101 -6.62 5.80 6.15
C GLN A 101 -5.61 4.91 6.87
N GLU A 102 -5.33 3.72 6.34
CA GLU A 102 -4.36 2.80 6.92
C GLU A 102 -2.93 3.37 6.89
N LEU A 103 -2.52 4.02 5.80
CA LEU A 103 -1.24 4.74 5.71
C LEU A 103 -1.15 5.87 6.74
N ASN A 104 -2.25 6.60 6.97
CA ASN A 104 -2.30 7.65 7.98
C ASN A 104 -2.22 7.09 9.40
N LEU A 105 -2.93 6.00 9.70
CA LEU A 105 -2.86 5.32 11.00
C LEU A 105 -1.48 4.74 11.28
N ALA A 106 -0.79 4.25 10.24
CA ALA A 106 0.59 3.79 10.33
C ALA A 106 1.61 4.94 10.46
N GLY A 107 1.17 6.20 10.38
CA GLY A 107 2.03 7.38 10.43
C GLY A 107 2.96 7.52 9.24
N VAL A 108 2.64 6.89 8.10
CA VAL A 108 3.38 7.02 6.84
C VAL A 108 3.06 8.37 6.22
N ILE A 109 1.77 8.70 6.18
CA ILE A 109 1.27 9.98 5.70
C ILE A 109 0.54 10.71 6.83
N ARG A 110 0.34 12.01 6.65
CA ARG A 110 -0.59 12.81 7.41
C ARG A 110 -1.54 13.48 6.44
N TYR A 111 -2.83 13.50 6.75
CA TYR A 111 -3.76 14.35 6.01
C TYR A 111 -4.36 15.43 6.93
N GLN A 112 -4.23 16.69 6.53
CA GLN A 112 -4.84 17.85 7.17
C GLN A 112 -5.19 18.89 6.10
N GLN A 113 -6.29 19.64 6.28
CA GLN A 113 -6.61 20.83 5.48
C GLN A 113 -6.50 20.63 3.95
N GLN A 114 -7.03 19.50 3.44
CA GLN A 114 -7.04 19.13 2.00
C GLN A 114 -5.69 18.73 1.39
N VAL A 115 -4.64 18.57 2.19
CA VAL A 115 -3.33 18.11 1.74
C VAL A 115 -3.01 16.76 2.37
N VAL A 116 -2.39 15.88 1.60
CA VAL A 116 -1.74 14.65 2.05
C VAL A 116 -0.23 14.89 2.02
N GLU A 117 0.44 14.70 3.14
CA GLU A 117 1.89 14.88 3.31
C GLU A 117 2.54 13.53 3.62
N LEU A 118 3.62 13.19 2.91
CA LEU A 118 4.49 12.07 3.26
C LEU A 118 5.35 12.42 4.48
N ILE A 119 5.07 11.81 5.62
CA ILE A 119 5.80 12.06 6.88
C ILE A 119 7.06 11.22 6.93
N GLN A 120 6.95 9.93 6.61
CA GLN A 120 8.06 9.00 6.60
C GLN A 120 7.72 7.80 5.72
N PRO A 121 8.71 7.18 5.07
CA PRO A 121 8.47 5.96 4.33
C PRO A 121 8.06 4.81 5.28
N PRO A 122 7.26 3.85 4.80
CA PRO A 122 6.93 2.64 5.54
C PRO A 122 8.19 1.88 5.97
N ARG A 123 8.22 1.45 7.24
CA ARG A 123 9.40 0.79 7.79
C ARG A 123 9.42 -0.71 7.45
N TRP A 124 10.42 -1.13 6.70
CA TRP A 124 10.70 -2.54 6.44
C TRP A 124 11.31 -3.22 7.66
N PHE A 125 10.98 -4.49 7.84
CA PHE A 125 11.63 -5.32 8.84
C PHE A 125 12.97 -5.83 8.30
N SER A 126 13.99 -5.84 9.15
CA SER A 126 15.31 -6.35 8.76
C SER A 126 15.35 -7.87 8.62
N SER A 127 14.39 -8.58 9.21
CA SER A 127 14.23 -10.04 9.07
C SER A 127 12.79 -10.46 9.38
N TYR A 128 12.43 -11.67 8.96
CA TYR A 128 11.11 -12.23 9.23
C TYR A 128 10.89 -12.51 10.73
N GLU A 129 11.94 -12.95 11.43
CA GLU A 129 11.91 -13.21 12.88
C GLU A 129 11.63 -11.94 13.67
N ARG A 130 12.21 -10.79 13.25
CA ARG A 130 11.92 -9.51 13.90
C ARG A 130 10.49 -9.06 13.67
N LYS A 131 9.92 -9.35 12.49
CA LYS A 131 8.51 -9.08 12.19
C LYS A 131 7.59 -9.91 13.07
N LEU A 132 7.86 -11.21 13.21
CA LEU A 132 7.12 -12.09 14.12
C LEU A 132 7.20 -11.62 15.56
N ALA A 133 8.40 -11.35 16.08
CA ALA A 133 8.58 -10.88 17.45
C ALA A 133 7.87 -9.54 17.72
N TYR A 134 7.77 -8.66 16.71
CA TYR A 134 7.00 -7.42 16.81
C TYR A 134 5.49 -7.70 16.88
N LEU A 135 4.98 -8.61 16.05
CA LEU A 135 3.56 -9.01 16.06
C LEU A 135 3.16 -9.70 17.37
N GLU A 136 4.01 -10.56 17.91
CA GLU A 136 3.78 -11.22 19.21
C GLU A 136 3.66 -10.21 20.35
N LYS A 137 4.51 -9.18 20.36
CA LYS A 137 4.42 -8.09 21.35
C LYS A 137 3.13 -7.29 21.22
N LEU A 138 2.72 -6.98 19.99
CA LEU A 138 1.44 -6.29 19.76
C LEU A 138 0.24 -7.12 20.23
N ALA A 139 0.26 -8.43 20.04
CA ALA A 139 -0.82 -9.31 20.49
C ALA A 139 -0.90 -9.47 22.02
N ALA A 140 0.20 -9.20 22.73
CA ALA A 140 0.28 -9.26 24.19
C ALA A 140 -0.04 -7.91 24.88
N SER A 141 -0.28 -6.85 24.10
CA SER A 141 -0.56 -5.48 24.58
C SER A 141 -2.05 -5.20 24.56
#